data_AF-A0A5S3XQ88-F1
#
_entry.id   AF-A0A5S3XQ88-F1
#
_cell.length_a   1.000
_cell.length_b   1.000
_cell.length_c   1.000
_cell.angle_alpha   90.00
_cell.angle_beta   90.00
_cell.angle_gamma   90.00
#
_symmetry.space_group_name_H-M   'P 1'
#
loop_
_entity.id
_entity.type
_entity.pdbx_description
1 polymer ?
#
loop_
_entity_poly.entity_id
_entity_poly.type
_entity_poly.pdbx_seq_one_letter_code
_entity_poly.pdbx_strand_id
1 'polypeptide(L)'
;MALFQYKAFDLAGAKVDGQIEASDQSVALARLKAQDFLVTEIKNSDSPEGLSLFRQKVSMADLEFLTAELSLLLESGVKIDKGLDIIRKTKAKPALAKLLNELATTIKRGHNLSEACREHPEVFDQLYCNLIELGEASGNLSDIFSDLAQDLKFKRDLRSKIISSLTYPLVIFAVCLLSIFFIFNFIIPKMSSMFAEASDLPWYTSMMLGASNWMIQYQWFLLIGIVLACFGVGAAVKKPSFLIMWQRLELKLPVVRTAITTVERIRFNSGLAMMIKSGVPIDKALGLSSGNIKNYQLRREMEIANQKVKSGSSLSPALNQTSLYPDFFISLLEVGEESGNLERVFTEIANRSRQEFESWTSKVTTLIEPLMILFMGGFVGSVVVVMLLSMVSLNDIGF
;
A
#
# COMPACT_ATOMS: atom_id res chain seq x y z
N MET A 1 0.22 -11.59 -36.12
CA MET A 1 0.86 -12.82 -35.64
C MET A 1 0.42 -13.00 -34.20
N ALA A 2 0.02 -14.20 -33.80
CA ALA A 2 -0.51 -14.46 -32.46
C ALA A 2 0.56 -15.14 -31.60
N LEU A 3 0.56 -14.80 -30.31
CA LEU A 3 1.47 -15.38 -29.32
C LEU A 3 0.78 -16.62 -28.71
N PHE A 4 1.42 -17.78 -28.74
CA PHE A 4 0.90 -19.01 -28.12
C PHE A 4 1.73 -19.42 -26.92
N GLN A 5 1.11 -19.65 -25.78
CA GLN A 5 1.75 -20.29 -24.62
C GLN A 5 1.66 -21.80 -24.77
N TYR A 6 2.78 -22.49 -24.60
CA TYR A 6 2.84 -23.94 -24.66
C TYR A 6 3.49 -24.53 -23.41
N LYS A 7 3.02 -25.72 -23.03
CA LYS A 7 3.71 -26.64 -22.12
C LYS A 7 4.06 -27.89 -22.89
N ALA A 8 5.34 -28.24 -22.91
CA ALA A 8 5.83 -29.40 -23.62
C ALA A 8 6.84 -30.19 -22.77
N PHE A 9 7.13 -31.40 -23.21
CA PHE A 9 8.26 -32.18 -22.73
C PHE A 9 9.33 -32.25 -23.81
N ASP A 10 10.60 -32.14 -23.45
CA ASP A 10 11.70 -32.49 -24.36
C ASP A 10 11.83 -34.03 -24.47
N LEU A 11 12.69 -34.49 -25.39
CA LEU A 11 12.98 -35.92 -25.56
C LEU A 11 13.61 -36.58 -24.31
N ALA A 12 14.15 -35.79 -23.39
CA ALA A 12 14.71 -36.24 -22.12
C ALA A 12 13.66 -36.30 -20.98
N GLY A 13 12.41 -35.91 -21.25
CA GLY A 13 11.31 -35.90 -20.29
C GLY A 13 11.28 -34.67 -19.35
N ALA A 14 12.07 -33.64 -19.62
CA ALA A 14 12.03 -32.39 -18.87
C ALA A 14 10.86 -31.51 -19.32
N LYS A 15 10.15 -30.92 -18.35
CA LYS A 15 9.05 -29.97 -18.61
C LYS A 15 9.62 -28.64 -19.10
N VAL A 16 9.15 -28.20 -20.26
CA VAL A 16 9.51 -26.93 -20.88
C VAL A 16 8.23 -26.12 -21.09
N ASP A 17 8.16 -24.97 -20.41
CA ASP A 17 7.08 -24.00 -20.56
C ASP A 17 7.62 -22.78 -21.33
N GLY A 18 6.91 -22.34 -22.37
CA GLY A 18 7.39 -21.26 -23.23
C GLY A 18 6.31 -20.52 -24.01
N GLN A 19 6.72 -19.53 -24.79
CA GLN A 19 5.88 -18.78 -25.72
C GLN A 19 6.43 -18.90 -27.13
N ILE A 20 5.56 -19.10 -28.11
CA ILE A 20 5.93 -19.17 -29.53
C ILE A 20 5.02 -18.28 -30.36
N GLU A 21 5.61 -17.47 -31.24
CA GLU A 21 4.88 -16.66 -32.21
C GLU A 21 4.53 -17.51 -33.44
N ALA A 22 3.25 -17.56 -33.80
CA ALA A 22 2.79 -18.25 -35.00
C ALA A 22 1.57 -17.53 -35.61
N SER A 23 1.30 -17.80 -36.88
CA SER A 23 0.09 -17.32 -37.56
C SER A 23 -1.17 -18.05 -37.09
N ASP A 24 -1.04 -19.32 -36.70
CA ASP A 24 -2.15 -20.17 -36.26
C ASP A 24 -1.65 -21.28 -35.30
N GLN A 25 -2.56 -21.86 -34.51
CA GLN A 25 -2.26 -22.91 -33.53
C GLN A 25 -1.61 -24.14 -34.20
N SER A 26 -2.06 -24.50 -35.40
CA SER A 26 -1.49 -25.59 -36.19
C SER A 26 -0.04 -25.32 -36.60
N VAL A 27 0.29 -24.05 -36.89
CA VAL A 27 1.65 -23.63 -37.25
C VAL A 27 2.56 -23.61 -36.02
N ALA A 28 2.04 -23.20 -34.86
CA ALA A 28 2.76 -23.28 -33.59
C ALA A 28 3.07 -24.74 -33.21
N LEU A 29 2.10 -25.65 -33.35
CA LEU A 29 2.29 -27.09 -33.11
C LEU A 29 3.31 -27.70 -34.05
N ALA A 30 3.27 -27.36 -35.34
CA ALA A 30 4.24 -27.84 -36.33
C ALA A 30 5.67 -27.37 -36.02
N ARG A 31 5.84 -26.11 -35.60
CA ARG A 31 7.15 -25.57 -35.19
C ARG A 31 7.67 -26.24 -33.90
N LEU A 32 6.82 -26.47 -32.92
CA LEU A 32 7.20 -27.14 -31.67
C LEU A 32 7.57 -28.61 -31.91
N LYS A 33 6.85 -29.31 -32.79
CA LYS A 33 7.22 -30.66 -33.22
C LYS A 33 8.54 -30.70 -34.01
N ALA A 34 8.82 -29.68 -34.84
CA ALA A 34 10.09 -29.56 -35.56
C ALA A 34 11.29 -29.28 -34.63
N GLN A 35 11.04 -28.89 -33.39
CA GLN A 35 12.04 -28.71 -32.33
C GLN A 35 12.06 -29.89 -31.34
N ASP A 36 11.46 -31.03 -31.71
CA ASP A 36 11.38 -32.26 -30.91
C ASP A 36 10.68 -32.09 -29.54
N PHE A 37 9.81 -31.08 -29.40
CA PHE A 37 9.00 -30.90 -28.20
C PHE A 37 7.66 -31.65 -28.28
N LEU A 38 7.37 -32.45 -27.26
CA LEU A 38 6.09 -33.13 -27.06
C LEU A 38 5.11 -32.20 -26.34
N VAL A 39 4.31 -31.48 -27.12
CA VAL A 39 3.35 -30.48 -26.61
C VAL A 39 2.19 -31.16 -25.87
N THR A 40 1.99 -30.80 -24.60
CA THR A 40 0.90 -31.28 -23.75
C THR A 40 -0.28 -30.31 -23.74
N GLU A 41 0.01 -29.01 -23.78
CA GLU A 41 -1.00 -27.95 -23.71
C GLU A 41 -0.54 -26.78 -24.60
N ILE A 42 -1.40 -26.30 -25.50
CA ILE A 42 -1.15 -25.08 -26.28
C ILE A 42 -2.37 -24.17 -26.16
N LYS A 43 -2.15 -22.95 -25.67
CA LYS A 43 -3.18 -21.94 -25.43
C LYS A 43 -2.85 -20.69 -26.22
N ASN A 44 -3.85 -20.16 -26.92
CA ASN A 44 -3.73 -18.86 -27.57
C ASN A 44 -3.63 -17.79 -26.47
N SER A 45 -2.58 -16.97 -26.50
CA SER A 45 -2.39 -15.89 -25.52
C SER A 45 -3.36 -14.72 -25.77
N ASP A 46 -3.99 -14.66 -26.95
CA ASP A 46 -4.98 -13.64 -27.34
C ASP A 46 -6.44 -14.07 -27.14
N SER A 47 -6.70 -15.23 -26.53
CA SER A 47 -8.05 -15.56 -26.10
C SER A 47 -8.52 -14.49 -25.10
N PRO A 48 -9.67 -13.83 -25.31
CA PRO A 48 -10.17 -12.85 -24.36
C PRO A 48 -10.33 -13.57 -23.03
N GLU A 49 -9.56 -13.12 -22.03
CA GLU A 49 -9.55 -13.68 -20.69
C GLU A 49 -10.98 -13.97 -20.26
N GLY A 50 -11.29 -15.25 -20.06
CA GLY A 50 -12.52 -15.64 -19.39
C GLY A 50 -12.50 -14.98 -18.01
N LEU A 51 -13.31 -13.94 -17.83
CA LEU A 51 -13.70 -13.33 -16.55
C LEU A 51 -12.60 -13.39 -15.47
N SER A 52 -11.38 -12.95 -15.78
CA SER A 52 -10.43 -12.60 -14.73
C SER A 52 -10.88 -11.26 -14.17
N LEU A 53 -11.90 -11.28 -13.31
CA LEU A 53 -12.37 -10.14 -12.52
C LEU A 53 -11.25 -9.53 -11.65
N PHE A 54 -10.09 -10.18 -11.58
CA PHE A 54 -8.88 -9.71 -10.92
C PHE A 54 -7.75 -9.50 -11.93
N ARG A 55 -7.74 -8.33 -12.58
CA ARG A 55 -6.55 -7.82 -13.28
C ARG A 55 -5.38 -7.81 -12.30
N GLN A 56 -4.43 -8.73 -12.47
CA GLN A 56 -3.23 -8.78 -11.62
C GLN A 56 -2.45 -7.48 -11.82
N LYS A 57 -2.22 -6.75 -10.73
CA LYS A 57 -1.42 -5.51 -10.73
C LYS A 57 0.00 -5.82 -10.30
N VAL A 58 0.96 -5.05 -10.84
CA VAL A 58 2.34 -5.06 -10.37
C VAL A 58 2.34 -4.60 -8.92
N SER A 59 2.86 -5.44 -8.03
CA SER A 59 2.93 -5.10 -6.60
C SER A 59 4.18 -4.30 -6.29
N MET A 60 4.20 -3.65 -5.14
CA MET A 60 5.37 -2.90 -4.66
C MET A 60 6.62 -3.78 -4.52
N ALA A 61 6.45 -5.05 -4.13
CA ALA A 61 7.55 -6.00 -4.05
C ALA A 61 8.08 -6.39 -5.44
N ASP A 62 7.21 -6.44 -6.46
CA ASP A 62 7.61 -6.72 -7.84
C ASP A 62 8.42 -5.55 -8.43
N LEU A 63 8.01 -4.30 -8.13
CA LEU A 63 8.75 -3.09 -8.53
C LEU A 63 10.10 -2.97 -7.80
N GLU A 64 10.14 -3.29 -6.51
CA GLU A 64 11.39 -3.34 -5.72
C GLU A 64 12.36 -4.37 -6.29
N PHE A 65 11.89 -5.59 -6.56
CA PHE A 65 12.66 -6.65 -7.21
C PHE A 65 13.21 -6.18 -8.56
N LEU A 66 12.37 -5.66 -9.44
CA LEU A 66 12.79 -5.14 -10.74
C LEU A 66 13.90 -4.09 -10.62
N THR A 67 13.72 -3.13 -9.73
CA THR A 67 14.66 -2.01 -9.55
C THR A 67 15.98 -2.48 -8.95
N ALA A 68 15.93 -3.39 -7.96
CA ALA A 68 17.13 -3.94 -7.32
C ALA A 68 17.97 -4.80 -8.28
N GLU A 69 17.32 -5.67 -9.06
CA GLU A 69 18.01 -6.49 -10.07
C GLU A 69 18.61 -5.62 -11.19
N LEU A 70 17.89 -4.59 -11.64
CA LEU A 70 18.44 -3.64 -12.60
C LEU A 70 19.63 -2.87 -12.02
N SER A 71 19.57 -2.44 -10.77
CA SER A 71 20.71 -1.80 -10.08
C SER A 71 21.94 -2.68 -10.13
N LEU A 72 21.82 -3.94 -9.71
CA LEU A 72 22.94 -4.88 -9.67
C LEU A 72 23.57 -5.11 -11.07
N LEU A 73 22.72 -5.23 -12.09
CA LEU A 73 23.16 -5.42 -13.46
C LEU A 73 23.85 -4.17 -14.02
N LEU A 74 23.30 -2.98 -13.75
CA LEU A 74 23.88 -1.70 -14.17
C LEU A 74 25.22 -1.44 -13.47
N GLU A 75 25.32 -1.72 -12.17
CA GLU A 75 26.57 -1.65 -11.39
C GLU A 75 27.64 -2.58 -11.96
N SER A 76 27.23 -3.72 -12.54
CA SER A 76 28.10 -4.66 -13.24
C SER A 76 28.46 -4.24 -14.67
N GLY A 77 28.03 -3.05 -15.12
CA GLY A 77 28.28 -2.52 -16.45
C GLY A 77 27.38 -3.12 -17.55
N VAL A 78 26.32 -3.85 -17.19
CA VAL A 78 25.36 -4.39 -18.17
C VAL A 78 24.49 -3.25 -18.68
N LYS A 79 24.31 -3.16 -20.01
CA LYS A 79 23.40 -2.18 -20.61
C LYS A 79 21.93 -2.46 -20.25
N ILE A 80 21.13 -1.41 -20.13
CA ILE A 80 19.72 -1.50 -19.66
C ILE A 80 18.86 -2.45 -20.51
N ASP A 81 19.05 -2.48 -21.83
CA ASP A 81 18.34 -3.35 -22.77
C ASP A 81 18.61 -4.83 -22.48
N LYS A 82 19.89 -5.17 -22.25
CA LYS A 82 20.30 -6.53 -21.85
C LYS A 82 19.85 -6.86 -20.44
N GLY A 83 19.89 -5.90 -19.52
CA GLY A 83 19.44 -6.07 -18.14
C GLY A 83 17.97 -6.46 -18.07
N LEU A 84 17.11 -5.74 -18.79
CA LEU A 84 15.69 -6.09 -18.90
C LEU A 84 15.46 -7.47 -19.51
N ASP A 85 16.20 -7.84 -20.56
CA ASP A 85 16.12 -9.17 -21.16
C ASP A 85 16.55 -10.30 -20.19
N ILE A 86 17.53 -10.06 -19.32
CA ILE A 86 17.94 -11.01 -18.26
C ILE A 86 16.81 -11.20 -17.25
N ILE A 87 16.26 -10.11 -16.72
CA ILE A 87 15.18 -10.16 -15.72
C ILE A 87 13.93 -10.81 -16.29
N ARG A 88 13.65 -10.62 -17.58
CA ARG A 88 12.51 -11.23 -18.28
C ARG A 88 12.55 -12.75 -18.34
N LYS A 89 13.75 -13.35 -18.26
CA LYS A 89 13.93 -14.80 -18.23
C LYS A 89 13.64 -15.40 -16.84
N THR A 90 13.59 -14.56 -15.81
CA THR A 90 13.18 -14.99 -14.47
C THR A 90 11.68 -15.28 -14.46
N LYS A 91 11.24 -16.30 -13.71
CA LYS A 91 9.81 -16.62 -13.54
C LYS A 91 9.10 -15.52 -12.74
N ALA A 92 8.71 -14.45 -13.42
CA ALA A 92 7.93 -13.35 -12.86
C ALA A 92 6.42 -13.65 -12.89
N LYS A 93 5.66 -12.93 -12.06
CA LYS A 93 4.19 -12.91 -12.17
C LYS A 93 3.77 -12.40 -13.55
N PRO A 94 2.62 -12.85 -14.09
CA PRO A 94 2.13 -12.43 -15.41
C PRO A 94 2.09 -10.90 -15.60
N ALA A 95 1.67 -10.16 -14.56
CA ALA A 95 1.62 -8.70 -14.59
C ALA A 95 3.01 -8.05 -14.74
N LEU A 96 4.02 -8.55 -14.03
CA LEU A 96 5.39 -8.05 -14.11
C LEU A 96 6.05 -8.45 -15.43
N ALA A 97 5.79 -9.67 -15.91
CA ALA A 97 6.27 -10.12 -17.22
C ALA A 97 5.73 -9.26 -18.36
N LYS A 98 4.46 -8.87 -18.29
CA LYS A 98 3.85 -7.93 -19.24
C LYS A 98 4.53 -6.56 -19.22
N LEU A 99 4.71 -5.98 -18.03
CA LEU A 99 5.40 -4.69 -17.87
C LEU A 99 6.83 -4.75 -18.44
N LEU A 100 7.58 -5.81 -18.12
CA LEU A 100 8.94 -6.00 -18.63
C LEU A 100 8.98 -6.12 -20.16
N ASN A 101 8.01 -6.80 -20.76
CA ASN A 101 7.89 -6.88 -22.21
C ASN A 101 7.62 -5.49 -22.82
N GLU A 102 6.70 -4.71 -22.24
CA GLU A 102 6.36 -3.37 -22.71
C GLU A 102 7.59 -2.45 -22.63
N LEU A 103 8.26 -2.38 -21.46
CA LEU A 103 9.48 -1.59 -21.28
C LEU A 103 10.62 -2.01 -22.22
N ALA A 104 10.91 -3.31 -22.33
CA ALA A 104 11.97 -3.80 -23.20
C ALA A 104 11.68 -3.51 -24.68
N THR A 105 10.41 -3.57 -25.09
CA THR A 105 10.02 -3.28 -26.47
C THR A 105 10.17 -1.78 -26.78
N THR A 106 9.76 -0.91 -25.87
CA THR A 106 9.89 0.55 -26.01
C THR A 106 11.35 0.98 -26.08
N ILE A 107 12.21 0.44 -25.23
CA ILE A 107 13.66 0.73 -25.27
C ILE A 107 14.32 0.18 -26.53
N LYS A 108 13.95 -1.02 -26.99
CA LYS A 108 14.46 -1.59 -28.26
C LYS A 108 14.05 -0.78 -29.48
N ARG A 109 12.95 -0.02 -29.40
CA ARG A 109 12.52 0.94 -30.44
C ARG A 109 13.30 2.25 -30.42
N GLY A 110 14.20 2.44 -29.45
CA GLY A 110 15.06 3.62 -29.34
C GLY A 110 14.48 4.74 -28.46
N HIS A 111 13.38 4.48 -27.74
CA HIS A 111 12.87 5.42 -26.75
C HIS A 111 13.67 5.35 -25.44
N ASN A 112 13.63 6.45 -24.69
CA ASN A 112 14.23 6.53 -23.37
C ASN A 112 13.44 5.68 -22.36
N LEU A 113 14.13 5.12 -21.37
CA LEU A 113 13.54 4.40 -20.24
C LEU A 113 12.59 5.30 -19.44
N SER A 114 12.94 6.58 -19.24
CA SER A 114 12.06 7.53 -18.54
C SER A 114 10.70 7.71 -19.24
N GLU A 115 10.69 7.77 -20.57
CA GLU A 115 9.45 7.81 -21.38
C GLU A 115 8.66 6.52 -21.24
N ALA A 116 9.33 5.37 -21.34
CA ALA A 116 8.70 4.06 -21.18
C ALA A 116 8.05 3.90 -19.78
N CYS A 117 8.72 4.38 -18.72
CA CYS A 117 8.16 4.38 -17.37
C CYS A 117 6.96 5.33 -17.23
N ARG A 118 6.95 6.48 -17.92
CA ARG A 118 5.85 7.45 -17.89
C ARG A 118 4.56 6.92 -18.52
N GLU A 119 4.64 5.94 -19.42
CA GLU A 119 3.47 5.26 -19.98
C GLU A 119 2.73 4.40 -18.93
N HIS A 120 3.37 4.12 -17.78
CA HIS A 120 2.83 3.30 -16.68
C HIS A 120 2.76 4.06 -15.34
N PRO A 121 1.99 5.16 -15.25
CA PRO A 121 1.91 6.01 -14.05
C PRO A 121 1.30 5.31 -12.83
N GLU A 122 0.61 4.18 -13.01
CA GLU A 122 0.10 3.35 -11.93
C GLU A 122 1.18 2.51 -11.23
N VAL A 123 2.33 2.30 -11.87
CA VAL A 123 3.47 1.55 -11.33
C VAL A 123 4.60 2.51 -10.92
N PHE A 124 4.96 3.43 -11.81
CA PHE A 124 6.06 4.37 -11.59
C PHE A 124 5.51 5.72 -11.15
N ASP A 125 5.90 6.15 -9.95
CA ASP A 125 5.56 7.49 -9.48
C ASP A 125 6.39 8.56 -10.22
N GLN A 126 5.94 9.81 -10.13
CA GLN A 126 6.57 10.92 -10.86
C GLN A 126 8.02 11.14 -10.41
N LEU A 127 8.33 10.87 -9.13
CA LEU A 127 9.69 10.95 -8.60
C LEU A 127 10.61 9.92 -9.28
N TYR A 128 10.17 8.66 -9.38
CA TYR A 128 10.88 7.58 -10.04
C TYR A 128 11.20 7.92 -11.50
N CYS A 129 10.21 8.39 -12.27
CA CYS A 129 10.41 8.78 -13.67
C CYS A 129 11.41 9.94 -13.82
N ASN A 130 11.32 10.96 -12.96
CA ASN A 130 12.21 12.13 -13.03
C ASN A 130 13.66 11.79 -12.68
N LEU A 131 13.88 10.87 -11.73
CA LEU A 131 15.21 10.41 -11.37
C LEU A 131 15.83 9.56 -12.48
N ILE A 132 15.04 8.70 -13.13
CA ILE A 132 15.51 7.96 -14.31
C ILE A 132 15.89 8.92 -15.42
N GLU A 133 15.05 9.90 -15.75
CA GLU A 133 15.34 10.90 -16.79
C GLU A 133 16.67 11.63 -16.51
N LEU A 134 16.92 11.98 -15.24
CA LEU A 134 18.18 12.56 -14.81
C LEU A 134 19.36 11.58 -14.96
N GLY A 135 19.18 10.32 -14.59
CA GLY A 135 20.19 9.27 -14.75
C GLY A 135 20.53 8.99 -16.21
N GLU A 136 19.54 9.04 -17.10
CA GLU A 136 19.74 8.90 -18.55
C GLU A 136 20.52 10.08 -19.12
N ALA A 137 20.15 11.31 -18.75
CA ALA A 137 20.81 12.52 -19.22
C ALA A 137 22.25 12.66 -18.70
N SER A 138 22.51 12.19 -17.47
CA SER A 138 23.84 12.26 -16.82
C SER A 138 24.71 11.03 -17.07
N GLY A 139 24.15 9.94 -17.64
CA GLY A 139 24.82 8.66 -17.79
C GLY A 139 25.03 7.90 -16.48
N ASN A 140 24.43 8.34 -15.37
CA ASN A 140 24.59 7.75 -14.04
C ASN A 140 23.38 6.88 -13.61
N LEU A 141 22.84 6.10 -14.55
CA LEU A 141 21.70 5.22 -14.27
C LEU A 141 21.98 4.21 -13.14
N SER A 142 23.23 3.74 -13.01
CA SER A 142 23.62 2.78 -11.97
C SER A 142 23.34 3.32 -10.57
N ASP A 143 23.84 4.51 -10.24
CA ASP A 143 23.65 5.10 -8.92
C ASP A 143 22.18 5.44 -8.65
N ILE A 144 21.47 5.93 -9.67
CA ILE A 144 20.04 6.23 -9.56
C ILE A 144 19.22 4.97 -9.24
N PHE A 145 19.49 3.85 -9.94
CA PHE A 145 18.81 2.59 -9.67
C PHE A 145 19.14 2.03 -8.28
N SER A 146 20.38 2.23 -7.80
CA SER A 146 20.80 1.83 -6.46
C SER A 146 20.04 2.59 -5.37
N ASP A 147 19.94 3.92 -5.52
CA ASP A 147 19.20 4.78 -4.61
C ASP A 147 17.69 4.49 -4.65
N LEU A 148 17.11 4.27 -5.84
CA LEU A 148 15.72 3.88 -6.01
C LEU A 148 15.42 2.51 -5.40
N ALA A 149 16.31 1.53 -5.56
CA ALA A 149 16.18 0.20 -4.98
C ALA A 149 16.17 0.28 -3.44
N GLN A 150 17.07 1.08 -2.85
CA GLN A 150 17.13 1.28 -1.41
C GLN A 150 15.85 1.96 -0.87
N ASP A 151 15.33 2.97 -1.56
CA ASP A 151 14.07 3.63 -1.17
C ASP A 151 12.87 2.69 -1.30
N LEU A 152 12.77 1.92 -2.38
CA LEU A 152 11.69 0.96 -2.59
C LEU A 152 11.72 -0.19 -1.58
N LYS A 153 12.90 -0.77 -1.32
CA LYS A 153 13.11 -1.79 -0.29
C LYS A 153 12.62 -1.29 1.06
N PHE A 154 13.00 -0.08 1.42
CA PHE A 154 12.53 0.51 2.66
C PHE A 154 11.01 0.72 2.69
N LYS A 155 10.41 1.31 1.65
CA LYS A 155 8.97 1.55 1.61
C LYS A 155 8.19 0.22 1.69
N ARG A 156 8.72 -0.84 1.08
CA ARG A 156 8.18 -2.21 1.17
C ARG A 156 8.29 -2.75 2.59
N ASP A 157 9.43 -2.58 3.26
CA ASP A 157 9.64 -3.02 4.64
C ASP A 157 8.73 -2.28 5.62
N LEU A 158 8.54 -0.96 5.47
CA LEU A 158 7.53 -0.21 6.22
C LEU A 158 6.12 -0.74 5.99
N ARG A 159 5.74 -0.94 4.73
CA ARG A 159 4.40 -1.45 4.40
C ARG A 159 4.19 -2.83 4.99
N SER A 160 5.18 -3.70 4.88
CA SER A 160 5.17 -5.04 5.49
C SER A 160 5.02 -4.94 7.01
N LYS A 161 5.76 -4.03 7.65
CA LYS A 161 5.66 -3.79 9.08
C LYS A 161 4.26 -3.34 9.48
N ILE A 162 3.70 -2.34 8.81
CA ILE A 162 2.33 -1.85 9.03
C ILE A 162 1.32 -3.00 8.92
N ILE A 163 1.39 -3.78 7.82
CA ILE A 163 0.47 -4.90 7.60
C ILE A 163 0.63 -5.94 8.71
N SER A 164 1.86 -6.37 9.02
CA SER A 164 2.13 -7.38 10.04
C SER A 164 1.66 -6.95 11.43
N SER A 165 1.81 -5.67 11.77
CA SER A 165 1.35 -5.10 13.03
C SER A 165 -0.18 -5.02 13.12
N LEU A 166 -0.87 -4.79 12.00
CA LEU A 166 -2.34 -4.74 11.95
C LEU A 166 -3.01 -6.11 11.84
N THR A 167 -2.30 -7.13 11.38
CA THR A 167 -2.85 -8.50 11.25
C THR A 167 -3.42 -9.00 12.58
N TYR A 168 -2.69 -8.82 13.68
CA TYR A 168 -3.10 -9.32 14.99
C TYR A 168 -4.36 -8.62 15.54
N PRO A 169 -4.42 -7.26 15.62
CA PRO A 169 -5.65 -6.55 15.96
C PRO A 169 -6.85 -6.93 15.10
N LEU A 170 -6.64 -7.17 13.80
CA LEU A 170 -7.72 -7.53 12.88
C LEU A 170 -8.28 -8.93 13.17
N VAL A 171 -7.42 -9.90 13.52
CA VAL A 171 -7.85 -11.24 13.93
C VAL A 171 -8.66 -11.18 15.22
N ILE A 172 -8.17 -10.47 16.25
CA ILE A 172 -8.91 -10.29 17.51
C ILE A 172 -10.24 -9.60 17.23
N PHE A 173 -10.25 -8.50 16.48
CA PHE A 173 -11.46 -7.77 16.12
C PHE A 173 -12.47 -8.67 15.41
N ALA A 174 -12.04 -9.53 14.48
CA ALA A 174 -12.90 -10.50 13.83
C ALA A 174 -13.49 -11.51 14.81
N VAL A 175 -12.69 -12.03 15.75
CA VAL A 175 -13.16 -12.94 16.81
C VAL A 175 -14.15 -12.24 17.75
N CYS A 176 -13.88 -10.98 18.13
CA CYS A 176 -14.82 -10.17 18.91
C CYS A 176 -16.16 -10.04 18.18
N LEU A 177 -16.13 -9.65 16.91
CA LEU A 177 -17.34 -9.41 16.12
C LEU A 177 -18.14 -10.71 15.93
N LEU A 178 -17.45 -11.83 15.69
CA LEU A 178 -18.07 -13.16 15.62
C LEU A 178 -18.68 -13.58 16.96
N SER A 179 -18.02 -13.30 18.07
CA SER A 179 -18.50 -13.63 19.42
C SER A 179 -19.75 -12.82 19.78
N ILE A 180 -19.75 -11.51 19.48
CA ILE A 180 -20.92 -10.64 19.63
C ILE A 180 -22.07 -11.17 18.77
N PHE A 181 -21.80 -11.47 17.50
CA PHE A 181 -22.81 -12.01 16.59
C PHE A 181 -23.41 -13.32 17.11
N PHE A 182 -22.57 -14.23 17.61
CA PHE A 182 -22.99 -15.51 18.19
C PHE A 182 -23.87 -15.32 19.43
N ILE A 183 -23.45 -14.43 20.35
CA ILE A 183 -24.22 -14.12 21.56
C ILE A 183 -25.61 -13.58 21.22
N PHE A 184 -25.70 -12.59 20.32
CA PHE A 184 -26.96 -11.93 20.01
C PHE A 184 -27.89 -12.74 19.10
N ASN A 185 -27.38 -13.62 18.24
CA ASN A 185 -28.21 -14.45 17.36
C ASN A 185 -28.58 -15.82 17.95
N PHE A 186 -27.76 -16.37 18.85
CA PHE A 186 -27.98 -17.74 19.36
C PHE A 186 -28.20 -17.81 20.87
N ILE A 187 -27.38 -17.11 21.66
CA ILE A 187 -27.44 -17.23 23.13
C ILE A 187 -28.63 -16.46 23.69
N ILE A 188 -28.73 -15.16 23.41
CA ILE A 188 -29.79 -14.30 23.95
C ILE A 188 -31.20 -14.76 23.51
N PRO A 189 -31.44 -15.14 22.24
CA PRO A 189 -32.77 -15.58 21.80
C PRO A 189 -33.22 -16.89 22.46
N LYS A 190 -32.30 -17.83 22.69
CA LYS A 190 -32.62 -19.07 23.41
C LYS A 190 -33.06 -18.80 24.86
N MET A 191 -32.56 -17.73 25.46
CA MET A 191 -33.01 -17.32 26.80
C MET A 191 -34.33 -16.56 26.75
N SER A 192 -34.65 -15.85 25.65
CA SER A 192 -35.90 -15.09 25.52
C SER A 192 -37.14 -15.94 25.76
N SER A 193 -37.13 -17.22 25.35
CA SER A 193 -38.25 -18.15 25.61
C SER A 193 -38.44 -18.48 27.09
N MET A 194 -37.39 -18.36 27.92
CA MET A 194 -37.48 -18.51 29.37
C MET A 194 -38.08 -17.29 30.06
N PHE A 195 -38.05 -16.13 29.39
CA PHE A 195 -38.57 -14.85 29.89
C PHE A 195 -39.95 -14.50 29.33
N ALA A 196 -40.50 -15.32 28.43
CA ALA A 196 -41.76 -15.03 27.73
C ALA A 196 -42.99 -14.98 28.67
N GLU A 197 -42.90 -15.64 29.83
CA GLU A 197 -43.98 -15.72 30.83
C GLU A 197 -43.78 -14.74 32.01
N ALA A 198 -42.64 -14.03 32.06
CA ALA A 198 -42.35 -13.08 33.14
C ALA A 198 -42.98 -11.71 32.85
N SER A 199 -43.90 -11.27 33.71
CA SER A 199 -44.66 -10.03 33.55
C SER A 199 -43.84 -8.76 33.75
N ASP A 200 -42.79 -8.79 34.58
CA ASP A 200 -41.93 -7.65 34.90
C ASP A 200 -40.45 -7.98 34.67
N LEU A 201 -39.95 -7.64 33.48
CA LEU A 201 -38.54 -7.77 33.15
C LEU A 201 -37.74 -6.53 33.58
N PRO A 202 -36.60 -6.70 34.28
CA PRO A 202 -35.70 -5.58 34.56
C PRO A 202 -35.28 -4.84 33.29
N TRP A 203 -35.00 -3.53 33.42
CA TRP A 203 -34.66 -2.66 32.29
C TRP A 203 -33.41 -3.15 31.50
N TYR A 204 -32.45 -3.75 32.19
CA TYR A 204 -31.23 -4.28 31.58
C TYR A 204 -31.51 -5.54 30.74
N THR A 205 -32.42 -6.42 31.19
CA THR A 205 -32.84 -7.63 30.45
C THR A 205 -33.67 -7.26 29.22
N SER A 206 -34.61 -6.31 29.36
CA SER A 206 -35.42 -5.84 28.23
C SER A 206 -34.58 -5.10 27.18
N MET A 207 -33.59 -4.29 27.59
CA MET A 207 -32.64 -3.67 26.66
C MET A 207 -31.80 -4.72 25.91
N MET A 208 -31.33 -5.77 26.60
CA MET A 208 -30.58 -6.86 25.98
C MET A 208 -31.41 -7.64 24.95
N LEU A 209 -32.64 -8.02 25.31
CA LEU A 209 -33.58 -8.71 24.43
C LEU A 209 -33.98 -7.84 23.23
N GLY A 210 -34.24 -6.55 23.46
CA GLY A 210 -34.52 -5.59 22.40
C GLY A 210 -33.37 -5.44 21.41
N ALA A 211 -32.13 -5.33 21.91
CA ALA A 211 -30.93 -5.27 21.07
C ALA A 211 -30.69 -6.57 20.29
N SER A 212 -31.00 -7.73 20.86
CA SER A 212 -30.95 -9.03 20.17
C SER A 212 -32.01 -9.17 19.08
N ASN A 213 -33.26 -8.80 19.35
CA ASN A 213 -34.31 -8.79 18.33
C ASN A 213 -33.96 -7.81 17.19
N TRP A 214 -33.45 -6.62 17.51
CA TRP A 214 -32.95 -5.67 16.52
C TRP A 214 -31.80 -6.27 15.70
N MET A 215 -30.82 -6.92 16.34
CA MET A 215 -29.72 -7.57 15.64
C MET A 215 -30.22 -8.67 14.70
N ILE A 216 -31.12 -9.55 15.14
CA ILE A 216 -31.65 -10.65 14.32
C ILE A 216 -32.44 -10.13 13.12
N GLN A 217 -33.29 -9.11 13.34
CA GLN A 217 -34.16 -8.55 12.30
C GLN A 217 -33.37 -7.72 11.28
N TYR A 218 -32.38 -6.94 11.72
CA TYR A 218 -31.66 -5.99 10.88
C TYR A 218 -30.26 -6.44 10.45
N GLN A 219 -29.76 -7.62 10.85
CA GLN A 219 -28.40 -8.09 10.50
C GLN A 219 -28.11 -8.07 8.99
N TRP A 220 -29.07 -8.48 8.15
CA TRP A 220 -28.90 -8.47 6.70
C TRP A 220 -28.83 -7.03 6.15
N PHE A 221 -29.68 -6.13 6.67
CA PHE A 221 -29.61 -4.70 6.34
C PHE A 221 -28.31 -4.06 6.82
N LEU A 222 -27.78 -4.48 7.97
CA LEU A 222 -26.51 -4.00 8.53
C LEU A 222 -25.33 -4.47 7.66
N LEU A 223 -25.32 -5.75 7.25
CA LEU A 223 -24.31 -6.29 6.35
C LEU A 223 -24.35 -5.61 4.97
N ILE A 224 -25.54 -5.46 4.38
CA ILE A 224 -25.73 -4.71 3.12
C ILE A 224 -25.31 -3.25 3.29
N GLY A 225 -25.63 -2.63 4.42
CA GLY A 225 -25.23 -1.26 4.76
C GLY A 225 -23.71 -1.10 4.83
N ILE A 226 -23.00 -2.05 5.44
CA ILE A 226 -21.53 -2.07 5.48
C ILE A 226 -20.97 -2.21 4.06
N VAL A 227 -21.48 -3.14 3.26
CA VAL A 227 -21.02 -3.35 1.88
C VAL A 227 -21.25 -2.10 1.02
N LEU A 228 -22.43 -1.49 1.10
CA LEU A 228 -22.76 -0.25 0.40
C LEU A 228 -21.92 0.93 0.90
N ALA A 229 -21.64 1.02 2.21
CA ALA A 229 -20.77 2.05 2.77
C ALA A 229 -19.33 1.86 2.26
N CYS A 230 -18.80 0.64 2.24
CA CYS A 230 -17.48 0.34 1.66
C CYS A 230 -17.40 0.73 0.19
N PHE A 231 -18.43 0.40 -0.60
CA PHE A 231 -18.49 0.75 -2.03
C PHE A 231 -18.65 2.26 -2.24
N GLY A 232 -19.49 2.90 -1.42
CA GLY A 232 -19.73 4.35 -1.42
C GLY A 232 -18.47 5.13 -1.08
N VAL A 233 -17.72 4.71 -0.05
CA VAL A 233 -16.41 5.27 0.29
C VAL A 233 -15.43 5.02 -0.86
N GLY A 234 -15.37 3.80 -1.41
CA GLY A 234 -14.50 3.49 -2.55
C GLY A 234 -14.78 4.35 -3.79
N ALA A 235 -16.04 4.68 -4.06
CA ALA A 235 -16.44 5.59 -5.12
C ALA A 235 -16.16 7.06 -4.76
N ALA A 236 -16.38 7.46 -3.50
CA ALA A 236 -16.15 8.81 -3.01
C ALA A 236 -14.66 9.18 -2.99
N VAL A 237 -13.78 8.22 -2.67
CA VAL A 237 -12.32 8.38 -2.72
C VAL A 237 -11.81 8.67 -4.14
N LYS A 238 -12.59 8.37 -5.19
CA LYS A 238 -12.26 8.79 -6.56
C LYS A 238 -12.60 10.26 -6.84
N LYS A 239 -13.43 10.91 -6.02
CA LYS A 239 -13.81 12.32 -6.19
C LYS A 239 -12.77 13.22 -5.51
N PRO A 240 -12.19 14.20 -6.23
CA PRO A 240 -11.16 15.08 -5.68
C PRO A 240 -11.65 15.94 -4.51
N SER A 241 -12.92 16.35 -4.51
CA SER A 241 -13.50 17.16 -3.43
C SER A 241 -13.61 16.38 -2.11
N PHE A 242 -13.99 15.10 -2.17
CA PHE A 242 -14.06 14.23 -0.99
C PHE A 242 -12.66 13.94 -0.44
N LEU A 243 -11.68 13.67 -1.32
CA LEU A 243 -10.28 13.49 -0.94
C LEU A 243 -9.74 14.70 -0.17
N ILE A 244 -9.98 15.92 -0.65
CA ILE A 244 -9.50 17.14 0.01
C ILE A 244 -10.18 17.33 1.37
N MET A 245 -11.49 17.07 1.47
CA MET A 245 -12.21 17.14 2.74
C MET A 245 -11.68 16.11 3.74
N TRP A 246 -11.48 14.87 3.30
CA TRP A 246 -10.95 13.78 4.11
C TRP A 246 -9.53 14.08 4.60
N GLN A 247 -8.63 14.49 3.70
CA GLN A 247 -7.26 14.88 4.05
C GLN A 247 -7.19 16.03 5.06
N ARG A 248 -8.17 16.96 5.01
CA ARG A 248 -8.28 18.05 5.98
C ARG A 248 -8.79 17.56 7.35
N LEU A 249 -9.67 16.55 7.36
CA LEU A 249 -10.17 15.94 8.59
C LEU A 249 -9.09 15.09 9.27
N GLU A 250 -8.30 14.35 8.49
CA GLU A 250 -7.20 13.52 9.00
C GLU A 250 -6.17 14.32 9.81
N LEU A 251 -5.88 15.56 9.37
CA LEU A 251 -4.95 16.45 10.10
C LEU A 251 -5.52 17.03 11.40
N LYS A 252 -6.83 16.88 11.68
CA LYS A 252 -7.45 17.32 12.95
C LYS A 252 -7.31 16.29 14.07
N LEU A 253 -7.20 15.01 13.73
CA LEU A 253 -7.02 13.95 14.71
C LEU A 253 -5.54 13.86 15.08
N PRO A 254 -5.14 14.11 16.35
CA PRO A 254 -3.73 14.25 16.72
C PRO A 254 -2.91 13.00 16.40
N VAL A 255 -3.49 11.81 16.64
CA VAL A 255 -2.84 10.52 16.37
C VAL A 255 -2.61 10.32 14.87
N VAL A 256 -3.60 10.63 14.03
CA VAL A 256 -3.53 10.48 12.57
C VAL A 256 -2.64 11.54 11.94
N ARG A 257 -2.71 12.78 12.45
CA ARG A 257 -1.86 13.90 12.03
C ARG A 257 -0.38 13.53 12.15
N THR A 258 0.05 13.03 13.30
CA THR A 258 1.46 12.64 13.51
C THR A 258 1.89 11.58 12.50
N ALA A 259 1.05 10.56 12.25
CA ALA A 259 1.37 9.52 11.27
C ALA A 259 1.52 10.08 9.85
N ILE A 260 0.56 10.89 9.40
CA ILE A 260 0.56 11.45 8.03
C ILE A 260 1.73 12.42 7.86
N THR A 261 1.90 13.37 8.78
CA THR A 261 2.99 14.34 8.70
C THR A 261 4.35 13.64 8.68
N THR A 262 4.56 12.62 9.51
CA THR A 262 5.81 11.85 9.52
C THR A 262 6.03 11.06 8.22
N VAL A 263 4.99 10.42 7.66
CA VAL A 263 5.09 9.70 6.37
C VAL A 263 5.41 10.64 5.21
N GLU A 264 4.72 11.78 5.13
CA GLU A 264 4.97 12.77 4.08
C GLU A 264 6.35 13.42 4.25
N ARG A 265 6.81 13.60 5.50
CA ARG A 265 8.17 14.06 5.81
C ARG A 265 9.22 13.05 5.34
N ILE A 266 9.04 11.76 5.58
CA ILE A 266 9.95 10.71 5.07
C ILE A 266 10.02 10.81 3.54
N ARG A 267 8.88 10.81 2.84
CA ARG A 267 8.84 10.83 1.38
C ARG A 267 9.48 12.08 0.79
N PHE A 268 9.15 13.24 1.34
CA PHE A 268 9.68 14.51 0.87
C PHE A 268 11.19 14.58 1.05
N ASN A 269 11.70 14.30 2.25
CA ASN A 269 13.13 14.41 2.55
C ASN A 269 13.96 13.32 1.85
N SER A 270 13.46 12.08 1.72
CA SER A 270 14.15 11.03 0.95
C SER A 270 14.25 11.37 -0.54
N GLY A 271 13.17 11.86 -1.15
CA GLY A 271 13.19 12.28 -2.55
C GLY A 271 14.12 13.48 -2.78
N LEU A 272 14.09 14.45 -1.86
CA LEU A 272 14.92 15.64 -1.92
C LEU A 272 16.42 15.31 -1.76
N ALA A 273 16.77 14.47 -0.79
CA ALA A 273 18.15 14.00 -0.59
C ALA A 273 18.69 13.29 -1.84
N MET A 274 17.89 12.39 -2.43
CA MET A 274 18.28 11.66 -3.64
C MET A 274 18.51 12.58 -4.84
N MET A 275 17.66 13.59 -5.03
CA MET A 275 17.83 14.58 -6.09
C MET A 275 19.08 15.45 -5.88
N ILE A 276 19.32 15.93 -4.65
CA ILE A 276 20.50 16.75 -4.33
C ILE A 276 21.78 15.94 -4.52
N LYS A 277 21.81 14.69 -4.04
CA LYS A 277 22.92 13.75 -4.25
C LYS A 277 23.21 13.54 -5.75
N SER A 278 22.16 13.52 -6.56
CA SER A 278 22.24 13.40 -8.02
C SER A 278 22.58 14.72 -8.73
N GLY A 279 22.94 15.78 -7.99
CA GLY A 279 23.35 17.07 -8.53
C GLY A 279 22.21 17.98 -8.99
N VAL A 280 20.96 17.68 -8.63
CA VAL A 280 19.83 18.57 -8.93
C VAL A 280 19.90 19.81 -8.03
N PRO A 281 19.84 21.03 -8.59
CA PRO A 281 19.77 22.25 -7.81
C PRO A 281 18.61 22.24 -6.81
N ILE A 282 18.84 22.74 -5.59
CA ILE A 282 17.88 22.66 -4.47
C ILE A 282 16.50 23.24 -4.81
N ASP A 283 16.44 24.36 -5.54
CA ASP A 283 15.21 25.04 -5.94
C ASP A 283 14.36 24.18 -6.91
N LYS A 284 15.03 23.44 -7.81
CA LYS A 284 14.37 22.49 -8.71
C LYS A 284 13.95 21.23 -7.92
N ALA A 285 14.82 20.73 -7.05
CA ALA A 285 14.58 19.54 -6.25
C ALA A 285 13.40 19.72 -5.27
N LEU A 286 13.24 20.90 -4.66
CA LEU A 286 12.09 21.28 -3.83
C LEU A 286 10.78 21.24 -4.62
N GLY A 287 10.78 21.78 -5.85
CA GLY A 287 9.62 21.77 -6.74
C GLY A 287 9.19 20.36 -7.15
N LEU A 288 10.14 19.50 -7.49
CA LEU A 288 9.85 18.12 -7.88
C LEU A 288 9.42 17.27 -6.67
N SER A 289 10.04 17.47 -5.51
CA SER A 289 9.74 16.72 -4.28
C SER A 289 8.39 17.13 -3.66
N SER A 290 8.00 18.40 -3.77
CA SER A 290 6.67 18.88 -3.29
C SER A 290 5.52 18.25 -4.08
N GLY A 291 5.71 17.96 -5.38
CA GLY A 291 4.74 17.22 -6.19
C GLY A 291 4.43 15.81 -5.69
N ASN A 292 5.35 15.20 -4.93
CA ASN A 292 5.17 13.85 -4.37
C ASN A 292 4.38 13.83 -3.05
N ILE A 293 4.09 15.00 -2.47
CA ILE A 293 3.31 15.09 -1.23
C ILE A 293 1.84 14.81 -1.54
N LYS A 294 1.27 13.79 -0.88
CA LYS A 294 -0.12 13.34 -1.13
C LYS A 294 -1.16 14.20 -0.44
N ASN A 295 -0.84 14.70 0.76
CA ASN A 295 -1.76 15.54 1.51
C ASN A 295 -1.79 16.95 0.90
N TYR A 296 -2.98 17.39 0.47
CA TYR A 296 -3.18 18.67 -0.21
C TYR A 296 -2.71 19.88 0.61
N GLN A 297 -2.95 19.87 1.93
CA GLN A 297 -2.57 20.99 2.79
C GLN A 297 -1.04 21.08 2.94
N LEU A 298 -0.38 19.96 3.22
CA LEU A 298 1.08 19.90 3.32
C LEU A 298 1.74 20.27 1.98
N ARG A 299 1.19 19.80 0.86
CA ARG A 299 1.69 20.15 -0.48
C ARG A 299 1.64 21.64 -0.73
N ARG A 300 0.51 22.29 -0.41
CA ARG A 300 0.33 23.73 -0.56
C ARG A 300 1.32 24.53 0.30
N GLU A 301 1.54 24.12 1.55
CA GLU A 301 2.53 24.76 2.44
C GLU A 301 3.94 24.66 1.83
N MET A 302 4.30 23.50 1.27
CA MET A 302 5.60 23.28 0.64
C MET A 302 5.76 24.00 -0.70
N GLU A 303 4.70 24.14 -1.49
CA GLU A 303 4.70 24.94 -2.72
C GLU A 303 4.96 26.42 -2.42
N ILE A 304 4.37 26.95 -1.35
CA ILE A 304 4.63 28.33 -0.88
C ILE A 304 6.08 28.48 -0.42
N ALA A 305 6.60 27.51 0.36
CA ALA A 305 7.99 27.53 0.79
C ALA A 305 8.96 27.49 -0.42
N ASN A 306 8.68 26.65 -1.42
CA ASN A 306 9.46 26.58 -2.66
C ASN A 306 9.47 27.92 -3.42
N GLN A 307 8.34 28.61 -3.51
CA GLN A 307 8.27 29.95 -4.13
C GLN A 307 9.16 30.96 -3.39
N LYS A 308 9.21 30.91 -2.05
CA LYS A 308 10.08 31.79 -1.25
C LYS A 308 11.56 31.52 -1.49
N VAL A 309 11.95 30.24 -1.53
CA VAL A 309 13.34 29.86 -1.84
C VAL A 309 13.73 30.31 -3.25
N LYS A 310 12.83 30.13 -4.24
CA LYS A 310 13.05 30.64 -5.62
C LYS A 310 13.17 32.15 -5.70
N SER A 311 12.52 32.89 -4.80
CA SER A 311 12.66 34.35 -4.70
C SER A 311 13.91 34.80 -3.95
N GLY A 312 14.78 33.88 -3.52
CA GLY A 312 16.05 34.18 -2.85
C GLY A 312 15.99 34.18 -1.31
N SER A 313 14.89 33.72 -0.71
CA SER A 313 14.86 33.51 0.74
C SER A 313 15.70 32.28 1.13
N SER A 314 16.35 32.33 2.29
CA SER A 314 17.02 31.18 2.88
C SER A 314 16.04 29.99 3.06
N LEU A 315 16.58 28.79 2.98
CA LEU A 315 15.82 27.54 3.02
C LEU A 315 15.17 27.32 4.38
N SER A 316 15.94 27.50 5.45
CA SER A 316 15.49 27.20 6.82
C SER A 316 14.28 28.04 7.24
N PRO A 317 14.26 29.39 7.05
CA PRO A 317 13.08 30.21 7.35
C PRO A 317 11.87 29.93 6.46
N ALA A 318 12.08 29.48 5.22
CA ALA A 318 11.01 29.13 4.31
C ALA A 318 10.33 27.82 4.74
N LEU A 319 11.11 26.82 5.15
CA LEU A 319 10.60 25.52 5.62
C LEU A 319 10.00 25.58 7.03
N ASN A 320 10.47 26.50 7.88
CA ASN A 320 9.91 26.71 9.23
C ASN A 320 8.43 27.11 9.23
N GLN A 321 7.93 27.66 8.12
CA GLN A 321 6.53 28.06 7.98
C GLN A 321 5.60 26.91 7.61
N THR A 322 6.15 25.70 7.47
CA THR A 322 5.40 24.51 7.07
C THR A 322 5.20 23.59 8.27
N SER A 323 4.08 22.89 8.32
CA SER A 323 3.79 21.93 9.39
C SER A 323 4.56 20.61 9.27
N LEU A 324 5.44 20.49 8.26
CA LEU A 324 6.27 19.32 8.01
C LEU A 324 7.50 19.27 8.92
N TYR A 325 8.01 20.41 9.37
CA TYR A 325 9.27 20.50 10.10
C TYR A 325 9.07 21.01 11.54
N PRO A 326 9.30 20.17 12.55
CA PRO A 326 9.47 20.62 13.94
C PRO A 326 10.74 21.46 14.10
N ASP A 327 10.77 22.32 15.12
CA ASP A 327 11.89 23.26 15.41
C ASP A 327 13.25 22.58 15.38
N PHE A 328 13.36 21.37 15.97
CA PHE A 328 14.60 20.60 16.00
C PHE A 328 15.16 20.30 14.58
N PHE A 329 14.29 20.00 13.61
CA PHE A 329 14.74 19.75 12.23
C PHE A 329 15.06 21.04 11.48
N ILE A 330 14.43 22.16 11.83
CA ILE A 330 14.81 23.47 11.30
C ILE A 330 16.23 23.83 11.73
N SER A 331 16.61 23.59 13.00
CA SER A 331 17.98 23.82 13.46
C SER A 331 19.01 22.95 12.73
N LEU A 332 18.67 21.71 12.38
CA LEU A 332 19.55 20.87 11.56
C LEU A 332 19.70 21.42 10.15
N LEU A 333 18.63 21.95 9.57
CA LEU A 333 18.65 22.58 8.24
C LEU A 333 19.47 23.85 8.22
N GLU A 334 19.40 24.67 9.28
CA GLU A 334 20.20 25.88 9.42
C GLU A 334 21.70 25.56 9.40
N VAL A 335 22.13 24.58 10.21
CA VAL A 335 23.52 24.08 10.19
C VAL A 335 23.88 23.47 8.83
N GLY A 336 22.96 22.77 8.19
CA GLY A 336 23.15 22.19 6.85
C GLY A 336 23.31 23.23 5.76
N GLU A 337 22.57 24.32 5.84
CA GLU A 337 22.58 25.46 4.93
C GLU A 337 23.89 26.24 5.08
N GLU A 338 24.35 26.49 6.31
CA GLU A 338 25.64 27.15 6.59
C GLU A 338 26.84 26.31 6.18
N SER A 339 26.79 24.99 6.41
CA SER A 339 27.88 24.07 6.07
C SER A 339 27.86 23.59 4.61
N GLY A 340 26.82 23.93 3.85
CA GLY A 340 26.62 23.48 2.47
C GLY A 340 26.31 21.97 2.33
N ASN A 341 25.99 21.27 3.42
CA ASN A 341 25.78 19.82 3.43
C ASN A 341 24.31 19.44 3.64
N LEU A 342 23.44 20.00 2.80
CA LEU A 342 21.98 19.76 2.86
C LEU A 342 21.60 18.31 2.55
N GLU A 343 22.34 17.62 1.65
CA GLU A 343 22.10 16.21 1.33
C GLU A 343 22.11 15.32 2.58
N ARG A 344 23.18 15.45 3.39
CA ARG A 344 23.33 14.70 4.64
C ARG A 344 22.22 15.03 5.62
N VAL A 345 21.86 16.31 5.75
CA VAL A 345 20.82 16.75 6.68
C VAL A 345 19.45 16.20 6.29
N PHE A 346 19.07 16.26 5.00
CA PHE A 346 17.80 15.70 4.54
C PHE A 346 17.75 14.17 4.70
N THR A 347 18.86 13.48 4.47
CA THR A 347 18.98 12.03 4.72
C THR A 347 18.77 11.71 6.21
N GLU A 348 19.39 12.49 7.10
CA GLU A 348 19.25 12.33 8.54
C GLU A 348 17.81 12.60 9.03
N ILE A 349 17.17 13.66 8.52
CA ILE A 349 15.77 13.96 8.81
C ILE A 349 14.86 12.81 8.36
N ALA A 350 15.08 12.27 7.15
CA ALA A 350 14.33 11.13 6.66
C ALA A 350 14.50 9.91 7.57
N ASN A 351 15.73 9.57 7.95
CA ASN A 351 16.03 8.42 8.82
C ASN A 351 15.43 8.56 10.22
N ARG A 352 15.56 9.73 10.85
CA ARG A 352 14.93 10.00 12.16
C ARG A 352 13.41 9.92 12.08
N SER A 353 12.83 10.44 11.01
CA SER A 353 11.39 10.36 10.77
C SER A 353 10.91 8.93 10.59
N ARG A 354 11.71 8.07 9.94
CA ARG A 354 11.42 6.62 9.84
C ARG A 354 11.37 5.97 11.21
N GLN A 355 12.39 6.19 12.03
CA GLN A 355 12.44 5.65 13.39
C GLN A 355 11.29 6.14 14.26
N GLU A 356 10.92 7.42 14.14
CA GLU A 356 9.75 7.99 14.82
C GLU A 356 8.46 7.31 14.38
N PHE A 357 8.28 7.09 13.07
CA PHE A 357 7.12 6.39 12.52
C PHE A 357 7.03 4.92 12.97
N GLU A 358 8.15 4.20 12.99
CA GLU A 358 8.22 2.83 13.48
C GLU A 358 7.89 2.75 14.97
N SER A 359 8.45 3.65 15.78
CA SER A 359 8.14 3.74 17.22
C SER A 359 6.67 4.05 17.46
N TRP A 360 6.11 5.01 16.73
CA TRP A 360 4.70 5.36 16.79
C TRP A 360 3.81 4.17 16.41
N THR A 361 4.11 3.48 15.31
CA THR A 361 3.35 2.32 14.83
C THR A 361 3.37 1.20 15.87
N SER A 362 4.53 0.92 16.46
CA SER A 362 4.70 -0.07 17.53
C SER A 362 3.83 0.28 18.75
N LYS A 363 3.94 1.52 19.26
CA LYS A 363 3.17 2.01 20.42
C LYS A 363 1.67 1.92 20.19
N VAL A 364 1.18 2.38 19.03
CA VAL A 364 -0.24 2.33 18.69
C VAL A 364 -0.73 0.88 18.64
N THR A 365 0.04 -0.02 18.01
CA THR A 365 -0.32 -1.43 17.90
C THR A 365 -0.38 -2.10 19.28
N THR A 366 0.63 -1.88 20.12
CA THR A 366 0.69 -2.46 21.48
C THR A 366 -0.41 -1.93 22.40
N LEU A 367 -0.88 -0.69 22.22
CA LEU A 367 -1.98 -0.14 23.02
C LEU A 367 -3.36 -0.63 22.58
N ILE A 368 -3.54 -0.92 21.28
CA ILE A 368 -4.81 -1.42 20.74
C ILE A 368 -5.15 -2.79 21.35
N GLU A 369 -4.16 -3.65 21.58
CA GLU A 369 -4.41 -5.02 22.08
C GLU A 369 -5.06 -5.05 23.49
N PRO A 370 -4.50 -4.42 24.54
CA PRO A 370 -5.14 -4.38 25.85
C PRO A 370 -6.51 -3.70 25.83
N LEU A 371 -6.67 -2.64 25.02
CA LEU A 371 -7.95 -1.95 24.87
C LEU A 371 -9.01 -2.90 24.29
N MET A 372 -8.65 -3.68 23.26
CA MET A 372 -9.53 -4.67 22.64
C MET A 372 -9.91 -5.79 23.61
N ILE A 373 -8.95 -6.29 24.39
CA ILE A 373 -9.21 -7.33 25.41
C ILE A 373 -10.11 -6.79 26.51
N LEU A 374 -9.84 -5.58 27.01
CA LEU A 374 -10.66 -4.93 28.05
C LEU A 374 -12.08 -4.67 27.54
N PHE A 375 -12.21 -4.17 26.31
CA PHE A 375 -13.51 -3.95 25.68
C PHE A 375 -14.27 -5.27 25.49
N MET A 376 -13.63 -6.31 24.97
CA MET A 376 -14.28 -7.62 24.76
C MET A 376 -14.64 -8.28 26.08
N GLY A 377 -13.71 -8.32 27.05
CA GLY A 377 -13.96 -8.89 28.37
C GLY A 377 -15.07 -8.13 29.12
N GLY A 378 -15.05 -6.80 29.05
CA GLY A 378 -16.11 -5.96 29.61
C GLY A 378 -17.46 -6.20 28.93
N PHE A 379 -17.49 -6.27 27.60
CA PHE A 379 -18.71 -6.50 26.84
C PHE A 379 -19.30 -7.89 27.11
N VAL A 380 -18.51 -8.95 26.90
CA VAL A 380 -18.96 -10.34 27.10
C VAL A 380 -19.29 -10.59 28.57
N GLY A 381 -18.45 -10.11 29.49
CA GLY A 381 -18.70 -10.19 30.92
C GLY A 381 -20.00 -9.50 31.33
N SER A 382 -20.28 -8.31 30.79
CA SER A 382 -21.54 -7.61 31.04
C SER A 382 -22.75 -8.42 30.56
N VAL A 383 -22.66 -9.05 29.38
CA VAL A 383 -23.74 -9.92 28.89
C VAL A 383 -23.95 -11.11 29.83
N VAL A 384 -22.88 -11.79 30.26
CA VAL A 384 -22.97 -12.93 31.18
C VAL A 384 -23.57 -12.51 32.52
N VAL A 385 -23.15 -11.37 33.09
CA VAL A 385 -23.71 -10.83 34.34
C VAL A 385 -25.20 -10.53 34.19
N VAL A 386 -25.60 -9.85 33.11
CA VAL A 386 -27.01 -9.59 32.81
C VAL A 386 -27.80 -10.90 32.71
N MET A 387 -27.25 -11.92 32.04
CA MET A 387 -27.89 -13.23 31.94
C MET A 387 -28.07 -13.91 33.30
N LEU A 388 -27.04 -13.89 34.15
CA LEU A 388 -27.10 -14.47 35.50
C LEU A 388 -28.11 -13.75 36.39
N LEU A 389 -28.09 -12.42 36.41
CA LEU A 389 -29.06 -11.62 37.17
C LEU A 389 -30.48 -11.90 36.71
N SER A 390 -30.69 -12.00 35.39
CA SER A 390 -31.99 -12.33 34.84
C SER A 390 -32.45 -13.73 35.27
N MET A 391 -31.55 -14.73 35.28
CA MET A 391 -31.86 -16.08 35.76
C MET A 391 -32.19 -16.12 37.26
N VAL A 392 -31.47 -15.36 38.09
CA VAL A 392 -31.76 -15.25 39.53
C VAL A 392 -33.12 -14.59 39.76
N SER A 393 -33.43 -13.51 39.03
CA SER A 393 -34.73 -12.83 39.16
C SER A 393 -35.90 -13.75 38.86
N LEU A 394 -35.79 -14.67 37.89
CA LEU A 394 -36.82 -15.68 37.62
C LEU A 394 -37.01 -16.64 38.80
N ASN A 395 -35.93 -16.98 39.52
CA ASN A 395 -35.98 -17.93 40.62
C ASN A 395 -36.49 -17.31 41.92
N ASP A 396 -36.20 -16.03 42.17
CA ASP A 396 -36.73 -15.28 43.31
C ASP A 396 -38.23 -14.93 43.17
N ILE A 397 -38.78 -14.95 41.95
CA ILE A 397 -40.24 -14.79 41.71
C ILE A 397 -41.01 -16.08 42.01
N GLY A 398 -40.32 -17.19 42.27
CA GLY A 398 -40.93 -18.48 42.64
C GLY A 398 -41.19 -18.63 44.15
N PHE A 399 -42.10 -17.84 44.72
CA PHE A 399 -42.80 -18.16 45.98
C PHE A 399 -44.21 -17.59 46.01
#